data_AF-A0A1S8TS52-F1
#
_entry.id   AF-A0A1S8TS52-F1
#
_cell.length_a   1.000
_cell.length_b   1.000
_cell.length_c   1.000
_cell.angle_alpha   90.00
_cell.angle_beta   90.00
_cell.angle_gamma   90.00
#
_symmetry.space_group_name_H-M   'P 1'
#
loop_
_entity.id
_entity.type
_entity.pdbx_description
1 polymer ?
#
loop_
_entity_poly.entity_id
_entity_poly.type
_entity_poly.pdbx_seq_one_letter_code
_entity_poly.pdbx_strand_id
1 'polypeptide(L)' 'MEKESRFERGYKKLLEIDGKARLEVENNLKDICPGLGKYIIEYSFGDIYSREGLDLKSKEIAVVASLIAQ' A
#
# COMPACT_ATOMS: atom_id res chain seq x y z
N MET A 1 20.48 -10.92 -11.10
CA MET A 1 19.89 -9.70 -10.50
C MET A 1 18.80 -10.17 -9.56
N GLU A 2 18.93 -9.92 -8.26
CA GLU A 2 17.87 -10.27 -7.30
C GLU A 2 16.58 -9.56 -7.70
N LYS A 3 15.49 -10.32 -7.70
CA LYS A 3 14.15 -9.81 -8.01
C LYS A 3 13.70 -9.00 -6.80
N GLU A 4 13.32 -7.74 -7.00
CA GLU A 4 12.76 -6.90 -5.93
C GLU A 4 11.58 -7.62 -5.27
N SER A 5 11.60 -7.71 -3.93
CA SER A 5 10.53 -8.36 -3.17
C SER A 5 9.22 -7.56 -3.25
N ARG A 6 8.09 -8.25 -3.06
CA ARG A 6 6.76 -7.58 -2.99
C ARG A 6 6.73 -6.51 -1.91
N PHE A 7 7.38 -6.77 -0.78
CA PHE A 7 7.48 -5.82 0.32
C PHE A 7 8.28 -4.57 -0.08
N GLU A 8 9.47 -4.72 -0.67
CA GLU A 8 10.30 -3.57 -1.09
C GLU A 8 9.62 -2.70 -2.13
N ARG A 9 8.95 -3.34 -3.12
CA ARG A 9 8.18 -2.61 -4.14
C ARG A 9 7.04 -1.83 -3.50
N GLY A 10 6.26 -2.49 -2.64
CA GLY A 10 5.15 -1.85 -1.94
C GLY A 10 5.60 -0.73 -1.02
N TYR A 11 6.75 -0.93 -0.37
CA TYR A 11 7.38 0.06 0.49
C TYR A 11 7.76 1.33 -0.29
N LYS A 12 8.42 1.20 -1.44
CA LYS A 12 8.74 2.34 -2.30
C LYS A 12 7.47 3.05 -2.77
N LYS A 13 6.45 2.30 -3.20
CA LYS A 13 5.18 2.87 -3.66
C LYS A 13 4.44 3.62 -2.56
N LEU A 14 4.44 3.09 -1.33
CA LEU A 14 3.85 3.76 -0.18
C LEU A 14 4.56 5.09 0.12
N LEU A 15 5.89 5.14 0.04
CA LEU A 15 6.67 6.37 0.25
C LEU A 15 6.39 7.45 -0.82
N GLU A 16 6.09 7.05 -2.05
CA GLU A 16 5.68 7.99 -3.12
C GLU A 16 4.33 8.65 -2.82
N ILE A 17 3.43 7.96 -2.13
CA ILE A 17 2.05 8.41 -1.86
C ILE A 17 2.01 9.22 -0.56
N ASP A 18 2.50 8.62 0.52
CA ASP A 18 2.52 9.23 1.84
C ASP A 18 3.74 8.75 2.64
N GLY A 19 4.75 9.63 2.71
CA GLY A 19 6.00 9.36 3.41
C GLY A 19 5.87 9.15 4.92
N LYS A 20 4.71 9.44 5.54
CA LYS A 20 4.43 9.22 6.97
C LYS A 20 3.50 8.04 7.24
N ALA A 21 2.63 7.68 6.29
CA ALA A 21 1.60 6.64 6.45
C ALA A 21 2.15 5.28 6.89
N ARG A 22 3.39 4.93 6.54
CA ARG A 22 3.98 3.66 6.96
C ARG A 22 4.04 3.50 8.47
N LEU A 23 4.58 4.50 9.18
CA LEU A 23 4.78 4.40 10.62
C LEU A 23 3.44 4.23 11.32
N GLU A 24 2.39 4.88 10.82
CA GLU A 24 1.04 4.72 11.34
C GLU A 24 0.47 3.33 11.05
N VAL A 25 0.59 2.79 9.83
CA VAL A 25 0.05 1.45 9.51
C VAL A 25 0.74 0.36 10.32
N GLU A 26 2.08 0.40 10.43
CA GLU A 26 2.81 -0.57 11.24
C GLU A 26 2.50 -0.42 12.73
N ASN A 27 2.47 0.81 13.27
CA ASN A 27 2.21 1.03 14.69
C ASN A 27 0.77 0.72 15.10
N ASN A 28 -0.22 1.13 14.30
CA ASN A 28 -1.64 0.94 14.63
C ASN A 28 -2.05 -0.55 14.63
N LEU A 29 -1.35 -1.39 13.86
CA LEU A 29 -1.68 -2.81 13.74
C LEU A 29 -0.75 -3.73 14.53
N LYS A 30 0.36 -3.21 15.07
CA LYS A 30 1.39 -4.03 15.74
C LYS A 30 0.85 -4.87 16.88
N ASP A 31 0.00 -4.29 17.73
CA ASP A 31 -0.50 -4.93 18.95
C ASP A 31 -1.76 -5.78 18.71
N ILE A 32 -2.40 -5.65 17.54
CA ILE A 32 -3.63 -6.38 17.18
C ILE A 32 -3.32 -7.50 16.19
N CYS A 33 -2.68 -7.17 15.07
CA CYS A 33 -2.34 -8.12 14.02
C CYS A 33 -1.11 -7.62 13.22
N PRO A 34 0.12 -7.91 13.68
CA PRO A 34 1.33 -7.41 13.04
C PRO A 34 1.50 -7.94 11.59
N GLY A 35 0.94 -9.11 11.29
CA GLY A 35 0.93 -9.68 9.94
C GLY A 35 0.09 -8.87 8.95
N LEU A 36 -0.96 -8.18 9.42
CA LEU A 36 -1.84 -7.39 8.56
C LEU A 36 -1.14 -6.16 7.99
N GLY A 37 -0.33 -5.47 8.80
CA GLY A 37 0.46 -4.32 8.32
C GLY A 37 1.42 -4.72 7.19
N LYS A 38 2.13 -5.85 7.36
CA LYS A 38 2.97 -6.42 6.30
C LYS A 38 2.16 -6.79 5.06
N TYR A 39 1.00 -7.43 5.24
CA TYR A 39 0.14 -7.83 4.13
C TYR A 39 -0.38 -6.62 3.32
N ILE A 40 -0.77 -5.52 3.98
CA ILE A 40 -1.20 -4.28 3.32
C ILE A 40 -0.07 -3.72 2.44
N ILE A 41 1.17 -3.69 2.96
CA ILE A 41 2.33 -3.21 2.21
C ILE A 41 2.60 -4.11 0.99
N GLU A 42 2.64 -5.43 1.17
CA GLU A 42 2.95 -6.37 0.10
C GLU A 42 1.87 -6.42 -0.99
N TYR A 43 0.60 -6.48 -0.59
CA TYR A 43 -0.51 -6.67 -1.52
C TYR A 43 -1.02 -5.34 -2.06
N SER A 44 -1.53 -4.45 -1.20
CA SER A 44 -2.14 -3.21 -1.65
C SER A 44 -1.12 -2.32 -2.36
N PHE A 45 0.02 -2.04 -1.73
CA PHE A 45 1.02 -1.17 -2.33
C PHE A 45 1.93 -1.90 -3.33
N GLY A 46 2.38 -3.11 -2.97
CA GLY A 46 3.30 -3.91 -3.75
C GLY A 46 2.70 -4.49 -5.02
N ASP A 47 1.44 -4.92 -5.00
CA ASP A 47 0.84 -5.56 -6.18
C ASP A 47 -0.27 -4.77 -6.84
N ILE A 48 -1.06 -3.97 -6.09
CA ILE A 48 -2.19 -3.23 -6.69
C ILE A 48 -1.75 -1.84 -7.15
N TYR A 49 -1.20 -1.01 -6.25
CA TYR A 49 -0.78 0.35 -6.61
C TYR A 49 0.41 0.39 -7.56
N SER A 50 1.26 -0.64 -7.52
CA SER A 50 2.40 -0.77 -8.43
C SER A 50 2.03 -1.24 -9.84
N ARG A 51 0.78 -1.66 -10.10
CA ARG A 51 0.34 -2.03 -11.46
C ARG A 51 0.39 -0.84 -12.40
N GLU A 52 0.84 -1.09 -13.61
CA GLU A 52 0.70 -0.15 -14.72
C GLU A 52 -0.75 -0.13 -15.23
N GLY A 53 -1.09 0.88 -16.03
CA GLY A 53 -2.41 1.02 -16.69
C GLY A 53 -3.28 2.16 -16.14
N LEU A 54 -3.21 2.45 -14.83
CA LEU A 54 -3.83 3.63 -14.23
C LEU A 54 -2.79 4.48 -13.50
N ASP A 55 -2.90 5.81 -13.66
CA ASP A 55 -2.11 6.76 -12.89
C ASP A 55 -2.54 6.76 -11.42
N LEU A 56 -1.68 7.31 -10.55
CA LEU A 56 -1.93 7.31 -9.11
C LEU A 56 -3.24 8.05 -8.76
N LYS A 57 -3.51 9.17 -9.43
CA LYS A 57 -4.73 9.95 -9.20
C LYS A 57 -6.00 9.13 -9.46
N SER A 58 -6.06 8.40 -10.58
CA SER A 58 -7.23 7.57 -10.89
C SER A 58 -7.40 6.42 -9.88
N LYS A 59 -6.30 5.84 -9.39
CA LYS A 59 -6.34 4.80 -8.35
C LYS A 59 -6.92 5.34 -7.04
N GLU A 60 -6.46 6.51 -6.58
CA GLU A 60 -6.99 7.14 -5.37
C GLU A 60 -8.48 7.50 -5.49
N ILE A 61 -8.92 7.99 -6.66
CA ILE A 61 -10.34 8.24 -6.93
C ILE A 61 -11.15 6.93 -6.81
N ALA A 62 -10.65 5.83 -7.34
CA ALA A 62 -11.33 4.54 -7.23
C ALA A 62 -11.43 4.06 -5.78
N VAL A 63 -10.39 4.28 -4.96
CA VAL A 63 -10.42 3.97 -3.52
C VAL A 63 -11.48 4.81 -2.81
N VAL A 64 -11.47 6.14 -3.00
CA VAL A 64 -12.47 7.03 -2.39
C VAL A 64 -13.88 6.66 -2.82
N ALA A 65 -14.12 6.41 -4.10
CA ALA A 65 -15.42 6.00 -4.61
C ALA A 65 -15.89 4.66 -4.01
N SER A 66 -14.97 3.70 -3.86
CA SER A 66 -15.27 2.42 -3.21
C SER A 66 -15.65 2.58 -1.74
N LEU A 67 -15.00 3.51 -1.00
CA LEU A 67 -15.30 3.76 0.40
C LEU A 67 -16.64 4.48 0.60
N ILE A 68 -17.02 5.35 -0.33
CA ILE A 68 -18.33 6.03 -0.32
C ILE A 68 -19.48 5.04 -0.56
N ALA A 69 -19.25 4.00 -1.36
CA ALA A 69 -20.27 3.03 -1.71
C ALA A 69 -20.58 1.99 -0.62
N GLN A 70 -19.76 1.89 0.43
CA GLN A 70 -19.96 0.93 1.53
C GLN A 70 -21.06 1.34 2.49
#